data_AF-A0A4V4HS77-F1
#
_entry.id   AF-A0A4V4HS77-F1
#
_cell.length_a   1.000
_cell.length_b   1.000
_cell.length_c   1.000
_cell.angle_alpha   90.00
_cell.angle_beta   90.00
_cell.angle_gamma   90.00
#
_symmetry.space_group_name_H-M   'P 1'
#
loop_
_entity.id
_entity.type
_entity.pdbx_description
1 polymer ?
#
loop_
_entity_poly.entity_id
_entity_poly.type
_entity_poly.pdbx_seq_one_letter_code
_entity_poly.pdbx_strand_id
1 'polypeptide(L)'
;MSRPRRISRPHAPHFSYTHPLAEAATRRCKTEHPLYRSGKNKVACGRCWEAVIRADALLAADVQLPQHPPAFDPKLVDQVAVDRAMNGEAPAPNLTPTERDMAVRKLRDQGLKRSEIALRLSVSKSIVDRALAERSERPPPVLSIAAA
;
A
#
# COMPACT_ATOMS: atom_id res chain seq x y z
N MET A 1 25.84 1.67 49.31
CA MET A 1 26.07 2.16 47.92
C MET A 1 25.08 1.49 46.98
N SER A 2 23.98 2.16 46.63
CA SER A 2 22.92 1.62 45.76
C SER A 2 23.30 1.77 44.28
N ARG A 3 23.34 0.65 43.54
CA ARG A 3 23.52 0.68 42.08
C ARG A 3 22.29 1.33 41.42
N PRO A 4 22.47 2.28 40.48
CA PRO A 4 21.35 2.87 39.77
C PRO A 4 20.63 1.79 38.96
N ARG A 5 19.28 1.76 39.06
CA ARG A 5 18.45 0.90 38.20
C ARG A 5 18.71 1.29 36.74
N ARG A 6 19.14 0.34 35.91
CA ARG A 6 19.12 0.52 34.45
C ARG A 6 17.67 0.72 34.03
N ILE A 7 17.34 1.93 33.62
CA ILE A 7 16.09 2.19 32.89
C ILE A 7 16.24 1.44 31.56
N SER A 8 15.53 0.33 31.42
CA SER A 8 15.43 -0.38 30.15
C SER A 8 14.84 0.60 29.14
N ARG A 9 15.65 1.07 28.19
CA ARG A 9 15.15 1.86 27.06
C ARG A 9 14.03 1.05 26.40
N PRO A 10 12.85 1.65 26.12
CA PRO A 10 11.80 0.95 25.39
C PRO A 10 12.41 0.38 24.11
N HIS A 11 12.23 -0.92 23.92
CA HIS A 11 12.71 -1.62 22.74
C HIS A 11 11.99 -0.98 21.55
N ALA A 12 12.71 -0.20 20.74
CA ALA A 12 12.12 0.40 19.55
C ALA A 12 11.50 -0.75 18.73
N PRO A 13 10.18 -0.77 18.49
CA PRO A 13 9.49 -1.91 17.89
C PRO A 13 9.91 -2.16 16.42
N HIS A 14 10.77 -1.30 15.87
CA HIS A 14 11.13 -1.24 14.47
C HIS A 14 12.21 -2.25 14.03
N PHE A 15 12.86 -2.98 14.94
CA PHE A 15 13.89 -3.99 14.60
C PHE A 15 13.48 -5.41 14.97
N SER A 16 12.25 -5.78 14.59
CA SER A 16 11.65 -7.10 14.80
C SER A 16 11.66 -7.95 13.53
N TYR A 17 11.15 -9.18 13.61
CA TYR A 17 11.01 -10.09 12.47
C TYR A 17 10.01 -9.60 11.40
N THR A 18 9.16 -8.63 11.72
CA THR A 18 8.18 -8.07 10.77
C THR A 18 8.76 -6.93 9.93
N HIS A 19 10.00 -6.50 10.20
CA HIS A 19 10.64 -5.45 9.43
C HIS A 19 11.05 -5.99 8.04
N PRO A 20 10.80 -5.27 6.93
CA PRO A 20 11.14 -5.74 5.58
C PRO A 20 12.61 -6.17 5.42
N LEU A 21 13.53 -5.48 6.08
CA LEU A 21 14.98 -5.78 6.06
C LEU A 21 15.43 -6.84 7.09
N ALA A 22 14.53 -7.46 7.85
CA ALA A 22 14.88 -8.40 8.92
C ALA A 22 15.65 -9.62 8.42
N GLU A 23 15.23 -10.20 7.28
CA GLU A 23 15.89 -11.36 6.72
C GLU A 23 17.32 -11.02 6.25
N ALA A 24 17.48 -9.89 5.54
CA ALA A 24 18.78 -9.41 5.08
C ALA A 24 19.73 -9.14 6.25
N ALA A 25 19.24 -8.49 7.32
CA ALA A 25 20.01 -8.25 8.54
C ALA A 25 20.42 -9.56 9.24
N THR A 26 19.50 -10.54 9.32
CA THR A 26 19.77 -11.87 9.90
C THR A 26 20.86 -12.59 9.12
N ARG A 27 20.73 -12.63 7.79
CA ARG A 27 21.69 -13.30 6.90
C ARG A 27 23.08 -12.71 7.08
N ARG A 28 23.19 -11.39 7.02
CA ARG A 28 24.46 -10.68 7.25
C ARG A 28 25.05 -10.99 8.62
N CYS A 29 24.23 -10.96 9.68
CA CYS A 29 24.69 -11.21 11.03
C CYS A 29 25.22 -12.64 11.23
N LYS A 30 24.59 -13.64 10.61
CA LYS A 30 25.06 -15.02 10.66
C LYS A 30 26.40 -15.21 9.93
N THR A 31 26.58 -14.51 8.80
CA THR A 31 27.83 -14.56 8.02
C THR A 31 28.98 -13.87 8.75
N GLU A 32 28.75 -12.66 9.28
CA GLU A 32 29.81 -11.86 9.94
C GLU A 32 30.06 -12.28 11.39
N HIS A 33 29.06 -12.87 12.05
CA HIS A 33 29.13 -13.28 13.45
C HIS A 33 28.57 -14.71 13.66
N PRO A 34 29.28 -15.76 13.23
CA PRO A 34 28.80 -17.15 13.35
C PRO A 34 28.48 -17.59 14.78
N LEU A 35 29.15 -16.98 15.78
CA LEU A 35 28.96 -17.26 17.20
C LEU A 35 27.91 -16.36 17.87
N TYR A 36 27.34 -15.40 17.14
CA TYR A 36 26.33 -14.50 17.69
C TYR A 36 25.04 -15.28 17.98
N ARG A 37 24.76 -15.47 19.27
CA ARG A 37 23.47 -16.00 19.73
C ARG A 37 22.52 -14.83 19.95
N SER A 38 21.65 -14.60 18.98
CA SER A 38 20.55 -13.65 19.15
C SER A 38 19.76 -14.02 20.41
N GLY A 39 19.61 -13.09 21.35
CA GLY A 39 18.70 -13.29 22.48
C GLY A 39 17.27 -13.53 21.99
N LYS A 40 16.39 -14.06 22.87
CA LYS A 40 14.96 -14.21 22.57
C LYS A 40 14.44 -12.87 22.01
N ASN A 41 13.96 -12.87 20.77
CA ASN A 41 13.43 -11.72 20.02
C ASN A 41 14.43 -10.78 19.33
N LYS A 42 15.70 -11.16 19.16
CA LYS A 42 16.66 -10.38 18.34
C LYS A 42 16.86 -11.02 16.97
N VAL A 43 16.76 -10.21 15.92
CA VAL A 43 16.95 -10.63 14.52
C VAL A 43 18.43 -10.60 14.14
N ALA A 44 19.11 -9.51 14.48
CA ALA A 44 20.52 -9.26 14.18
C ALA A 44 21.12 -8.29 15.21
N CYS A 45 22.46 -8.17 15.22
CA CYS A 45 23.14 -7.14 16.01
C CYS A 45 22.91 -5.74 15.39
N GLY A 46 23.11 -4.68 16.18
CA GLY A 46 22.87 -3.29 15.72
C GLY A 46 23.72 -2.89 14.51
N ARG A 47 24.97 -3.36 14.43
CA ARG A 47 25.87 -3.07 13.30
C ARG A 47 25.38 -3.68 11.99
N CYS A 48 24.89 -4.92 12.02
CA CYS A 48 24.34 -5.56 10.82
C CYS A 48 23.03 -4.91 10.37
N TRP A 49 22.20 -4.45 11.32
CA TRP A 49 21.01 -3.65 11.00
C TRP A 49 21.37 -2.35 10.27
N GLU A 50 22.27 -1.57 10.85
CA GLU A 50 22.72 -0.31 10.26
C GLU A 50 23.32 -0.51 8.86
N ALA A 51 24.15 -1.53 8.69
CA ALA A 51 24.76 -1.84 7.39
C ALA A 51 23.71 -2.14 6.32
N VAL A 52 22.67 -2.92 6.64
CA VAL A 52 21.61 -3.26 5.70
C VAL A 52 20.72 -2.05 5.41
N ILE A 53 20.36 -1.24 6.41
CA ILE A 53 19.58 -0.02 6.21
C ILE A 53 20.33 0.97 5.32
N ARG A 54 21.63 1.17 5.54
CA ARG A 54 22.45 2.03 4.68
C ARG A 54 22.53 1.50 3.24
N ALA A 55 22.69 0.19 3.07
CA ALA A 55 22.71 -0.41 1.74
C ALA A 55 21.37 -0.24 1.00
N ASP A 56 20.25 -0.44 1.69
CA ASP A 56 18.90 -0.20 1.17
C ASP A 56 18.69 1.28 0.78
N ALA A 57 19.11 2.21 1.64
CA ALA A 57 19.05 3.64 1.35
C ALA A 57 19.91 4.07 0.15
N LEU A 58 21.09 3.47 0.00
CA LEU A 58 21.96 3.72 -1.18
C LEU A 58 21.32 3.20 -2.46
N LEU A 59 20.73 2.00 -2.42
CA LEU A 59 20.00 1.45 -3.57
C LEU A 59 18.82 2.34 -3.93
N ALA A 60 18.04 2.79 -2.95
CA ALA A 60 16.92 3.71 -3.17
C ALA A 60 17.36 5.04 -3.81
N ALA A 61 18.52 5.58 -3.40
CA ALA A 61 19.09 6.77 -4.01
C ALA A 61 19.54 6.54 -5.46
N ASP A 62 20.14 5.38 -5.75
CA ASP A 62 20.63 5.01 -7.09
C ASP A 62 19.47 4.93 -8.11
N VAL A 63 18.35 4.32 -7.71
CA VAL A 63 17.14 4.25 -8.56
C VAL A 63 16.24 5.50 -8.47
N GLN A 64 16.71 6.56 -7.82
CA GLN A 64 15.99 7.83 -7.64
C GLN A 64 14.57 7.65 -7.06
N LEU A 65 14.41 6.70 -6.15
CA LEU A 65 13.13 6.52 -5.47
C LEU A 65 12.82 7.78 -4.62
N PRO A 66 11.57 8.26 -4.64
CA PRO A 66 11.14 9.32 -3.75
C PRO A 66 11.45 8.95 -2.29
N GLN A 67 12.17 9.81 -1.56
CA GLN A 67 12.49 9.57 -0.13
C GLN A 67 11.24 9.52 0.75
N HIS A 68 10.17 10.15 0.29
CA HIS A 68 8.86 10.07 0.89
C HIS A 68 7.92 9.42 -0.13
N PRO A 69 7.09 8.45 0.30
CA PRO A 69 5.99 8.04 -0.55
C PRO A 69 5.20 9.29 -0.93
N PRO A 70 4.77 9.43 -2.19
CA PRO A 70 3.94 10.56 -2.59
C PRO A 70 2.75 10.65 -1.64
N ALA A 71 2.29 11.86 -1.36
CA ALA A 71 1.09 12.05 -0.56
C ALA A 71 -0.02 11.16 -1.15
N PHE A 72 -0.70 10.40 -0.28
CA PHE A 72 -1.83 9.58 -0.72
C PHE A 72 -2.87 10.52 -1.34
N ASP A 73 -3.01 10.46 -2.66
CA ASP A 73 -4.06 11.20 -3.36
C ASP A 73 -5.31 10.31 -3.38
N PRO A 74 -6.38 10.67 -2.64
CA PRO A 74 -7.61 9.89 -2.62
C PRO A 74 -8.30 9.83 -3.99
N LYS A 75 -7.89 10.67 -4.94
CA LYS A 75 -8.40 10.72 -6.31
C LYS A 75 -7.57 9.88 -7.27
N LEU A 76 -6.39 9.41 -6.87
CA LEU A 76 -5.60 8.50 -7.68
C LEU A 76 -6.34 7.16 -7.73
N VAL A 77 -6.48 6.63 -8.94
CA VAL A 77 -7.22 5.41 -9.20
C VAL A 77 -6.23 4.32 -9.57
N ASP A 78 -6.15 3.26 -8.78
CA ASP A 78 -5.42 2.06 -9.16
C ASP A 78 -6.20 1.31 -10.25
N GLN A 79 -5.76 1.49 -11.50
CA GLN A 79 -6.40 0.87 -12.64
C GLN A 79 -6.36 -0.67 -12.56
N VAL A 80 -5.30 -1.24 -11.99
CA VAL A 80 -5.16 -2.70 -11.83
C VAL A 80 -6.19 -3.21 -10.83
N ALA A 81 -6.36 -2.52 -9.70
CA ALA A 81 -7.39 -2.89 -8.72
C ALA A 81 -8.79 -2.87 -9.33
N VAL A 82 -9.10 -1.85 -10.13
CA VAL A 82 -10.39 -1.71 -10.83
C VAL A 82 -10.59 -2.86 -11.82
N ASP A 83 -9.60 -3.16 -12.66
CA ASP A 83 -9.72 -4.21 -13.68
C ASP A 83 -9.92 -5.58 -13.03
N ARG A 84 -9.16 -5.90 -11.97
CA ARG A 84 -9.32 -7.13 -11.19
C ARG A 84 -10.71 -7.25 -10.58
N ALA A 85 -11.25 -6.16 -10.03
CA ALA A 85 -12.62 -6.14 -9.50
C ALA A 85 -13.67 -6.33 -10.60
N MET A 86 -13.51 -5.71 -11.77
CA MET A 86 -14.41 -5.88 -12.90
C MET A 86 -14.43 -7.33 -13.41
N ASN A 87 -13.27 -7.99 -13.38
CA ASN A 87 -13.11 -9.40 -13.72
C ASN A 87 -13.65 -10.36 -12.64
N GLY A 88 -13.99 -9.87 -11.45
CA GLY A 88 -14.51 -10.68 -10.35
C GLY A 88 -13.45 -11.56 -9.69
N GLU A 89 -12.18 -11.13 -9.69
CA GLU A 89 -11.10 -11.87 -9.05
C GLU A 89 -11.26 -11.94 -7.52
N ALA A 90 -10.88 -13.09 -6.94
CA ALA A 90 -10.96 -13.35 -5.50
C ALA A 90 -9.56 -13.38 -4.83
N PRO A 91 -9.38 -12.80 -3.63
CA PRO A 91 -10.36 -11.96 -2.93
C PRO A 91 -10.58 -10.64 -3.66
N ALA A 92 -11.82 -10.13 -3.60
CA ALA A 92 -12.15 -8.86 -4.23
C ALA A 92 -11.23 -7.76 -3.65
N PRO A 93 -10.57 -6.96 -4.51
CA PRO A 93 -9.70 -5.90 -4.02
C PRO A 93 -10.51 -4.86 -3.26
N ASN A 94 -9.91 -4.29 -2.22
CA ASN A 94 -10.54 -3.24 -1.42
C ASN A 94 -10.51 -1.92 -2.19
N LEU A 95 -11.52 -1.69 -3.03
CA LEU A 95 -11.60 -0.47 -3.84
C LEU A 95 -11.91 0.75 -2.98
N THR A 96 -11.16 1.82 -3.21
CA THR A 96 -11.52 3.18 -2.77
C THR A 96 -12.86 3.60 -3.37
N PRO A 97 -13.53 4.64 -2.82
CA PRO A 97 -14.77 5.16 -3.41
C PRO A 97 -14.60 5.53 -4.90
N THR A 98 -13.53 6.23 -5.26
CA THR A 98 -13.28 6.68 -6.63
C THR A 98 -13.01 5.52 -7.60
N GLU A 99 -12.24 4.51 -7.18
CA GLU A 99 -12.03 3.29 -7.98
C GLU A 99 -13.33 2.52 -8.18
N ARG A 100 -14.16 2.43 -7.14
CA ARG A 100 -15.46 1.76 -7.21
C ARG A 100 -16.41 2.47 -8.16
N ASP A 101 -16.48 3.80 -8.11
CA ASP A 101 -17.30 4.58 -9.03
C ASP A 101 -16.86 4.38 -10.47
N MET A 102 -15.54 4.31 -10.70
CA MET A 102 -14.98 4.01 -12.03
C MET A 102 -15.34 2.59 -12.48
N ALA A 103 -15.23 1.58 -11.61
CA ALA A 103 -15.59 0.20 -11.91
C ALA A 103 -17.09 0.07 -12.26
N VAL A 104 -17.97 0.72 -11.47
CA VAL A 104 -19.42 0.74 -11.73
C VAL A 104 -19.72 1.35 -13.10
N ARG A 105 -19.06 2.45 -13.47
CA ARG A 105 -19.24 3.11 -14.77
C ARG A 105 -18.78 2.22 -15.91
N LYS A 106 -17.57 1.66 -15.82
CA LYS A 106 -17.03 0.76 -16.85
C LYS A 106 -17.92 -0.47 -17.06
N LEU A 107 -18.39 -1.12 -15.99
CA LEU A 107 -19.30 -2.27 -16.11
C LEU A 107 -20.66 -1.86 -16.69
N ARG A 108 -21.14 -0.65 -16.37
CA ARG A 108 -22.37 -0.12 -16.97
C ARG A 108 -22.21 0.11 -18.47
N ASP A 109 -21.09 0.70 -18.89
CA ASP A 109 -20.78 0.95 -20.30
C ASP A 109 -20.63 -0.37 -21.08
N GLN A 110 -20.24 -1.46 -20.41
CA GLN A 110 -20.28 -2.84 -20.94
C GLN A 110 -21.68 -3.46 -20.99
N GLY A 111 -22.73 -2.73 -20.59
CA GLY A 111 -24.12 -3.17 -20.67
C GLY A 111 -24.64 -3.96 -19.46
N LEU A 112 -23.85 -4.11 -18.38
CA LEU A 112 -24.31 -4.85 -17.21
C LEU A 112 -25.46 -4.14 -16.49
N LYS A 113 -26.38 -4.94 -15.93
CA LYS A 113 -27.49 -4.46 -15.10
C LYS A 113 -26.99 -4.13 -13.70
N ARG A 114 -27.71 -3.24 -12.99
CA ARG A 114 -27.34 -2.79 -11.63
C ARG A 114 -27.11 -3.93 -10.64
N SER A 115 -27.94 -4.97 -10.72
CA SER A 115 -27.81 -6.17 -9.88
C SER A 115 -26.57 -7.00 -10.19
N GLU A 116 -26.20 -7.10 -11.47
CA GLU A 116 -25.00 -7.83 -11.90
C GLU A 116 -23.74 -7.08 -11.49
N ILE A 117 -23.74 -5.74 -11.61
CA ILE A 117 -22.66 -4.88 -11.13
C ILE A 117 -22.49 -5.03 -9.61
N ALA A 118 -23.59 -4.95 -8.86
CA ALA A 118 -23.57 -5.10 -7.40
C ALA A 118 -22.99 -6.45 -6.97
N LEU A 119 -23.41 -7.54 -7.63
CA LEU A 119 -22.90 -8.87 -7.39
C LEU A 119 -21.41 -8.99 -7.75
N ARG A 120 -21.01 -8.49 -8.93
CA ARG A 120 -19.63 -8.58 -9.42
C ARG A 120 -18.64 -7.88 -8.51
N LEU A 121 -19.00 -6.69 -8.05
CA LEU A 121 -18.14 -5.88 -7.17
C LEU A 121 -18.32 -6.24 -5.68
N SER A 122 -19.21 -7.17 -5.34
CA SER A 122 -19.58 -7.50 -3.95
C SER A 122 -20.01 -6.27 -3.13
N VAL A 123 -20.82 -5.40 -3.74
CA VAL A 123 -21.32 -4.16 -3.10
C VAL A 123 -22.84 -4.11 -3.09
N SER A 124 -23.42 -3.25 -2.24
CA SER A 124 -24.87 -3.06 -2.21
C SER A 124 -25.38 -2.35 -3.46
N LYS A 125 -26.65 -2.59 -3.82
CA LYS A 125 -27.32 -1.85 -4.90
C LYS A 125 -27.33 -0.33 -4.67
N SER A 126 -27.48 0.11 -3.41
CA SER A 126 -27.44 1.53 -3.05
C SER A 126 -26.11 2.21 -3.39
N ILE A 127 -24.99 1.49 -3.29
CA ILE A 127 -23.67 2.01 -3.69
C ILE A 127 -23.61 2.17 -5.21
N VAL A 128 -24.14 1.20 -5.96
CA VAL A 128 -24.22 1.27 -7.43
C VAL A 128 -25.12 2.44 -7.87
N ASP A 129 -26.27 2.61 -7.23
CA ASP A 129 -27.20 3.69 -7.56
C ASP A 129 -26.57 5.08 -7.30
N ARG A 130 -25.90 5.26 -6.15
CA ARG A 130 -25.19 6.51 -5.82
C ARG A 130 -24.10 6.84 -6.86
N ALA A 131 -23.25 5.86 -7.19
CA ALA A 131 -22.16 6.04 -8.16
C ALA A 131 -22.65 6.44 -9.56
N LEU A 132 -23.84 5.98 -9.94
CA LEU A 132 -24.48 6.34 -11.21
C LEU A 132 -25.20 7.69 -11.16
N ALA A 133 -25.77 8.08 -10.01
CA ALA A 133 -26.45 9.36 -9.84
C ALA A 133 -25.49 10.56 -9.95
N GLU A 134 -24.30 10.47 -9.35
CA GLU A 134 -23.29 11.53 -9.37
C GLU A 134 -22.79 11.90 -10.79
N ARG A 135 -23.01 11.04 -11.80
CA ARG A 135 -22.71 11.36 -13.21
C ARG A 135 -23.76 12.30 -13.82
N SER A 136 -25.01 12.20 -13.39
CA SER A 136 -26.10 13.03 -13.92
C SER A 136 -25.93 14.50 -13.52
N GLU A 137 -25.19 14.76 -12.45
CA GLU A 137 -25.00 16.10 -11.89
C GLU A 137 -23.74 16.79 -12.42
N ARG A 138 -22.82 16.06 -13.06
CA ARG A 138 -21.60 16.65 -13.62
C ARG A 138 -21.86 17.08 -15.07
N PRO A 139 -21.98 18.38 -15.37
CA PRO A 139 -22.13 18.84 -16.74
C PRO A 139 -20.94 18.35 -17.58
N PRO A 140 -21.16 17.98 -18.86
CA PRO A 140 -20.05 17.57 -19.73
C PRO A 140 -18.97 18.65 -19.72
N PRO A 141 -17.67 18.29 -19.77
CA PRO A 141 -16.63 19.28 -19.90
C PRO A 141 -16.94 20.10 -21.16
N VAL A 142 -17.28 21.38 -20.96
CA VAL A 142 -17.51 22.30 -22.06
C VAL A 142 -16.14 22.45 -22.69
N LEU A 143 -15.91 21.76 -23.81
CA LEU A 143 -14.71 21.95 -24.62
C LEU A 143 -14.76 23.39 -25.11
N SER A 144 -14.09 24.30 -24.39
CA SER A 144 -13.85 25.65 -24.85
C SER A 144 -12.91 25.54 -26.03
N ILE A 145 -13.48 25.42 -27.23
CA ILE A 145 -12.78 25.59 -28.47
C ILE A 145 -12.42 27.07 -28.52
N ALA A 146 -11.22 27.42 -28.07
CA ALA A 146 -10.63 28.72 -28.34
C ALA A 146 -10.38 28.77 -29.85
N ALA A 147 -11.27 29.46 -30.57
CA ALA A 147 -10.99 29.90 -31.93
C ALA A 147 -9.88 30.96 -31.90
N ALA A 148 -9.01 30.88 -32.91
CA ALA A 148 -7.75 31.59 -33.13
C ALA A 148 -7.70 33.08 -32.73
#